data_AF-A0A955SNN1-F1
#
_entry.id   AF-A0A955SNN1-F1
#
_cell.length_a   1.000
_cell.length_b   1.000
_cell.length_c   1.000
_cell.angle_alpha   90.00
_cell.angle_beta   90.00
_cell.angle_gamma   90.00
#
_symmetry.space_group_name_H-M   'P 1'
#
loop_
_entity.id
_entity.type
_entity.pdbx_description
1 polymer ?
#
loop_
_entity_poly.entity_id
_entity_poly.type
_entity_poly.pdbx_seq_one_letter_code
_entity_poly.pdbx_strand_id
1 'polypeptide(L)' 'KDMGPGEDKPFAEVGSGILDWESIFEVAESGGVEWYLVEQDLCEGPPLESAKKSLEFLRGRGMLG' A
#
# COMPACT_ATOMS: atom_id res chain seq x y z
N LYS A 1 -1.40 3.82 2.53
CA LYS A 1 -0.14 4.50 2.14
C LYS A 1 1.06 3.73 2.68
N ASP A 2 2.18 3.67 1.96
CA ASP A 2 3.45 3.12 2.42
C ASP A 2 4.53 4.22 2.51
N MET A 3 5.67 3.90 3.11
CA MET A 3 6.78 4.83 3.30
C MET A 3 8.11 4.19 2.92
N GLY A 4 8.97 4.91 2.20
CA GLY A 4 10.34 4.49 1.93
C GLY A 4 11.23 4.57 3.17
N PRO A 5 12.42 3.95 3.12
CA PRO A 5 13.41 4.05 4.19
C PRO A 5 14.00 5.47 4.26
N GLY A 6 14.60 5.82 5.41
CA GLY A 6 15.22 7.13 5.65
C GLY A 6 14.53 7.91 6.77
N GLU A 7 15.20 8.95 7.28
CA GLU A 7 14.69 9.76 8.40
C GLU A 7 13.38 10.46 8.03
N ASP A 8 13.27 10.95 6.80
CA ASP A 8 12.10 11.68 6.31
C ASP A 8 10.94 10.75 5.91
N LYS A 9 11.17 9.43 5.84
CA LYS A 9 10.19 8.40 5.45
C LYS A 9 9.37 8.87 4.23
N PRO A 10 9.98 9.00 3.04
CA PRO A 10 9.28 9.53 1.87
C PRO A 10 8.06 8.67 1.53
N PHE A 11 7.04 9.24 0.88
CA PHE A 11 5.90 8.47 0.40
C PHE A 11 6.38 7.37 -0.57
N ALA A 12 5.83 6.17 -0.43
CA ALA A 12 6.02 5.07 -1.37
C ALA A 12 4.67 4.49 -1.79
N GLU A 13 4.59 3.94 -2.99
CA GLU A 13 3.45 3.14 -3.40
C GLU A 13 3.25 1.94 -2.48
N VAL A 14 2.01 1.50 -2.31
CA VAL A 14 1.64 0.37 -1.44
C VAL A 14 2.45 -0.87 -1.84
N GLY A 15 3.21 -1.42 -0.88
CA GLY A 15 4.03 -2.61 -1.07
C GLY A 15 5.44 -2.35 -1.60
N SER A 16 5.81 -1.09 -1.79
CA SER A 16 7.16 -0.69 -2.25
C SER A 16 7.96 0.05 -1.16
N GLY A 17 7.39 0.21 0.04
CA GLY A 17 8.04 0.84 1.17
C GLY A 17 8.47 -0.15 2.25
N ILE A 18 8.38 0.29 3.50
CA ILE A 18 8.91 -0.39 4.69
C ILE A 18 7.83 -0.96 5.60
N LEU A 19 6.55 -0.77 5.26
CA LEU A 19 5.47 -1.34 6.06
C LEU A 19 5.39 -2.85 5.88
N ASP A 20 5.17 -3.55 7.00
CA ASP A 20 4.88 -4.99 7.00
C ASP A 20 3.42 -5.24 6.66
N TRP A 21 3.13 -5.30 5.36
CA TRP A 21 1.78 -5.49 4.85
C TRP A 21 1.17 -6.85 5.19
N GLU A 22 1.99 -7.90 5.36
CA GLU A 22 1.47 -9.22 5.70
C GLU A 22 0.85 -9.22 7.10
N SER A 23 1.59 -8.76 8.10
CA SER A 23 1.07 -8.61 9.46
C SER A 23 -0.13 -7.64 9.52
N ILE A 24 -0.12 -6.57 8.72
CA ILE A 24 -1.23 -5.63 8.66
C ILE A 24 -2.50 -6.31 8.13
N PHE A 25 -2.41 -7.09 7.05
CA PHE A 25 -3.56 -7.79 6.48
C PHE A 25 -4.09 -8.86 7.44
N GLU A 26 -3.22 -9.64 8.08
CA GLU A 26 -3.65 -10.66 9.07
C GLU A 26 -4.45 -10.05 10.23
N VAL A 27 -3.97 -8.92 10.78
CA VAL A 27 -4.66 -8.22 11.87
C VAL A 27 -5.96 -7.59 11.38
N ALA A 28 -5.97 -7.00 10.19
CA ALA A 28 -7.17 -6.39 9.62
C ALA A 28 -8.27 -7.42 9.35
N GLU A 29 -7.91 -8.57 8.77
CA GLU A 29 -8.85 -9.67 8.53
C GLU A 29 -9.41 -10.24 9.83
N SER A 30 -8.55 -10.52 10.82
CA SER A 30 -9.01 -11.00 12.12
C SER A 30 -9.83 -9.96 12.91
N GLY A 31 -9.63 -8.67 12.61
CA GLY A 31 -10.40 -7.55 13.16
C GLY A 31 -11.73 -7.28 12.45
N GLY A 32 -12.06 -8.00 11.36
CA GLY A 32 -13.30 -7.79 10.60
C GLY A 32 -13.29 -6.53 9.72
N VAL A 33 -12.12 -6.09 9.25
CA VAL A 33 -12.02 -4.98 8.29
C VAL A 33 -12.67 -5.37 6.97
N GLU A 34 -13.60 -4.54 6.50
CA GLU A 34 -14.31 -4.75 5.24
C GLU A 34 -13.69 -4.01 4.05
N TRP A 35 -12.96 -2.92 4.31
CA TRP A 35 -12.48 -2.01 3.27
C TRP A 35 -11.05 -1.56 3.51
N TYR A 36 -10.24 -1.60 2.45
CA TYR A 36 -8.93 -0.99 2.39
C TYR A 36 -8.96 0.20 1.44
N LEU A 37 -8.53 1.36 1.91
CA LEU A 37 -8.44 2.58 1.11
C LEU A 37 -6.98 2.83 0.71
N VAL A 38 -6.76 3.09 -0.58
CA VAL A 38 -5.45 3.49 -1.11
C VAL A 38 -5.48 4.98 -1.40
N GLU A 39 -4.57 5.70 -0.75
CA GLU A 39 -4.34 7.14 -0.90
C GLU A 39 -2.85 7.39 -1.13
N GLN A 40 -2.55 8.33 -2.03
CA GLN A 40 -1.21 8.69 -2.44
C GLN A 40 -1.13 10.22 -2.68
N ASP A 41 -0.74 10.99 -1.67
CA ASP A 41 -0.69 12.47 -1.76
C ASP A 41 0.45 12.96 -2.65
N LEU A 42 1.59 12.28 -2.57
CA LEU A 42 2.80 12.57 -3.33
C LEU A 42 3.22 11.33 -4.11
N CYS A 43 3.42 11.53 -5.41
CA CYS A 43 3.90 10.51 -6.35
C CYS A 43 5.25 10.96 -6.90
N GLU A 44 6.26 10.07 -6.90
CA GLU A 44 7.54 10.36 -7.56
C GLU A 44 7.37 10.41 -9.11
N GLY A 45 6.42 9.64 -9.64
CA GLY A 45 6.05 9.58 -11.06
C GLY A 45 4.61 10.00 -11.35
N PRO A 46 4.10 9.68 -12.56
CA PRO A 46 2.71 9.97 -12.93
C PRO A 46 1.72 9.31 -11.96
N PRO A 47 0.70 10.04 -11.46
CA PRO A 47 -0.22 9.52 -10.45
C PRO A 47 -0.93 8.21 -10.84
N LEU A 48 -1.28 8.04 -12.12
CA LEU A 48 -1.92 6.83 -12.61
C LEU A 48 -0.98 5.61 -12.58
N GLU A 49 0.31 5.80 -12.81
CA GLU A 49 1.29 4.72 -12.69
C GLU A 49 1.54 4.35 -11.23
N SER A 50 1.56 5.32 -10.31
CA SER A 50 1.64 5.06 -8.87
C SER A 50 0.40 4.32 -8.34
N ALA A 51 -0.80 4.71 -8.79
CA ALA A 51 -2.03 4.00 -8.48
C ALA A 51 -2.01 2.56 -9.03
N LYS A 52 -1.52 2.38 -10.27
CA LYS A 52 -1.36 1.06 -10.90
C LYS A 52 -0.42 0.16 -10.11
N LYS A 53 0.74 0.64 -9.68
CA LYS A 53 1.68 -0.13 -8.84
C LYS A 53 1.03 -0.60 -7.54
N SER A 54 0.34 0.30 -6.84
CA SER A 54 -0.38 -0.03 -5.60
C SER A 54 -1.46 -1.09 -5.84
N LEU A 55 -2.21 -0.96 -6.95
CA LEU A 55 -3.23 -1.93 -7.35
C LEU A 55 -2.63 -3.30 -7.68
N GLU A 56 -1.50 -3.35 -8.39
CA GLU A 56 -0.83 -4.59 -8.76
C GLU A 56 -0.30 -5.34 -7.53
N PHE A 57 0.24 -4.62 -6.54
CA PHE A 57 0.63 -5.21 -5.26
C PHE A 57 -0.55 -5.87 -4.55
N LEU A 58 -1.67 -5.14 -4.40
CA LEU A 58 -2.88 -5.66 -3.76
C LEU A 58 -3.46 -6.85 -4.51
N ARG A 59 -3.47 -6.80 -5.85
CA ARG A 59 -3.89 -7.92 -6.70
C ARG A 59 -3.03 -9.16 -6.44
N GLY A 60 -1.72 -9.00 -6.36
CA GLY A 60 -0.79 -10.10 -6.10
C GLY A 60 -0.99 -10.76 -4.73
N ARG A 61 -1.65 -10.07 -3.80
CA ARG A 61 -2.00 -10.58 -2.47
C ARG A 61 -3.44 -11.11 -2.37
N GLY A 62 -4.19 -11.13 -3.48
CA GLY A 62 -5.59 -11.58 -3.47
C GLY A 62 -6.55 -10.62 -2.78
N MET A 63 -6.14 -9.36 -2.59
CA MET A 63 -6.94 -8.33 -1.90
C MET A 63 -7.97 -7.66 -2.82
N LEU A 64 -8.12 -8.14 -4.06
CA LEU A 64 -9.11 -7.66 -5.02
C LEU A 64 -10.12 -8.79 -5.28
N GLY A 65 -11.37 -8.55 -4.90
CA GLY A 65 -12.53 -9.41 -5.20
C GLY A 65 -13.12 -9.15 -6.58
#